data_AF-Q1PFQ1-F1
#
_entry.id   AF-Q1PFQ1-F1
#
_cell.length_a   1.000
_cell.length_b   1.000
_cell.length_c   1.000
_cell.angle_alpha   90.00
_cell.angle_beta   90.00
_cell.angle_gamma   90.00
#
_symmetry.space_group_name_H-M   'P 1'
#
loop_
_entity.id
_entity.type
_entity.pdbx_description
1 polymer ?
#
loop_
_entity_poly.entity_id
_entity_poly.type
_entity_poly.pdbx_seq_one_letter_code
_entity_poly.pdbx_strand_id
1 'polypeptide(L)'
;MEAQGYSGIPIENKEGYECAIFFKPKFAEFITYQTTRIQGYTKYENLCVAPSSSTVSSESSDVVNAEELSVVMVAFKILKPFNHVVIIASSHLKSGKPDRWDDLKLAQVKTLMTELASFKEIISALTNCSPSVILAGDFNSKPYV
;
A
#
# COMPACT_ATOMS: atom_id res chain seq x y z
N MET A 1 0.26 -20.18 -13.70
CA MET A 1 -0.04 -18.83 -14.24
C MET A 1 0.64 -18.61 -15.60
N GLU A 2 1.94 -18.86 -15.73
CA GLU A 2 2.69 -18.69 -16.99
C GLU A 2 2.12 -19.51 -18.16
N ALA A 3 1.76 -20.78 -17.95
CA ALA A 3 1.13 -21.61 -18.98
C ALA A 3 -0.21 -21.04 -19.51
N GLN A 4 -0.82 -20.09 -18.78
CA GLN A 4 -2.04 -19.38 -19.18
C GLN A 4 -1.75 -17.96 -19.73
N GLY A 5 -0.49 -17.63 -19.98
CA GLY A 5 -0.04 -16.35 -20.54
C GLY A 5 0.01 -15.20 -19.55
N TYR A 6 0.17 -15.48 -18.25
CA TYR A 6 0.42 -14.46 -17.24
C TYR A 6 1.92 -14.33 -16.92
N SER A 7 2.35 -13.11 -16.64
CA SER A 7 3.61 -12.81 -15.96
C SER A 7 3.33 -12.43 -14.51
N GLY A 8 4.29 -12.67 -13.62
CA GLY A 8 4.16 -12.38 -12.19
C GLY A 8 5.26 -11.47 -11.69
N ILE A 9 4.92 -10.58 -10.76
CA ILE A 9 5.87 -9.77 -9.98
C ILE A 9 5.72 -10.22 -8.52
N PRO A 10 6.66 -11.02 -8.00
CA PRO A 10 6.61 -11.48 -6.61
C PRO A 10 7.10 -10.41 -5.64
N ILE A 11 6.52 -10.40 -4.43
CA ILE A 11 7.16 -9.88 -3.22
C ILE A 11 7.69 -11.07 -2.46
N GLU A 12 8.99 -11.07 -2.23
CA GLU A 12 9.62 -11.99 -1.29
C GLU A 12 9.76 -11.29 0.07
N ASN A 13 9.49 -12.00 1.15
CA ASN A 13 9.91 -11.66 2.51
C ASN A 13 11.02 -12.63 2.95
N LYS A 14 11.50 -12.50 4.20
CA LYS A 14 12.57 -13.38 4.71
C LYS A 14 12.17 -14.86 4.80
N GLU A 15 10.88 -15.16 4.75
CA GLU A 15 10.30 -16.50 4.92
C GLU A 15 9.77 -17.10 3.60
N GLY A 16 9.79 -16.37 2.48
CA GLY A 16 9.29 -16.82 1.17
C GLY A 16 8.50 -15.75 0.43
N TYR A 17 7.49 -16.13 -0.35
CA TYR A 17 6.63 -15.19 -1.08
C TYR A 17 5.49 -14.68 -0.19
N GLU A 18 5.35 -13.36 -0.07
CA GLU A 18 4.30 -12.72 0.75
C GLU A 18 3.08 -12.34 -0.10
N CYS A 19 3.31 -11.72 -1.25
CA CYS A 19 2.27 -11.33 -2.21
C CYS A 19 2.83 -11.43 -3.63
N ALA A 20 1.97 -11.53 -4.63
CA ALA A 20 2.37 -11.46 -6.03
C ALA A 20 1.30 -10.79 -6.87
N ILE A 21 1.71 -9.96 -7.83
CA ILE A 21 0.81 -9.40 -8.84
C ILE A 21 1.02 -10.16 -10.15
N PHE A 22 -0.04 -10.79 -10.64
CA PHE A 22 -0.04 -11.45 -11.95
C PHE A 22 -0.81 -10.62 -12.97
N PHE A 23 -0.23 -10.46 -14.16
CA PHE A 23 -0.84 -9.69 -15.26
C PHE A 23 -0.63 -10.42 -16.58
N LYS A 24 -1.44 -10.09 -17.61
CA LYS A 24 -1.26 -10.63 -18.96
C LYS A 24 -0.53 -9.61 -19.84
N PRO A 25 0.71 -9.89 -20.29
CA PRO A 25 1.48 -8.95 -21.12
C PRO A 25 0.77 -8.53 -22.41
N LYS A 26 -0.11 -9.39 -22.95
CA LYS A 26 -0.93 -9.06 -24.14
C LYS A 26 -1.96 -7.94 -23.92
N PHE A 27 -2.24 -7.57 -22.67
CA PHE A 27 -3.22 -6.54 -22.30
C PHE A 27 -2.64 -5.40 -21.49
N ALA A 28 -1.51 -5.63 -20.81
CA ALA A 28 -0.88 -4.68 -19.93
C ALA A 28 0.63 -4.67 -20.16
N GLU A 29 1.16 -3.51 -20.46
CA GLU A 29 2.60 -3.23 -20.54
C GLU A 29 3.08 -2.78 -19.17
N PHE A 30 4.12 -3.44 -18.66
CA PHE A 30 4.76 -3.07 -17.39
C PHE A 30 5.52 -1.75 -17.54
N ILE A 31 5.35 -0.84 -16.57
CA ILE A 31 6.08 0.44 -16.53
C ILE A 31 7.19 0.36 -15.48
N THR A 32 6.81 0.17 -14.22
CA THR A 32 7.72 0.06 -13.08
C THR A 32 6.98 -0.54 -11.87
N TYR A 33 7.73 -0.94 -10.85
CA TYR A 33 7.17 -1.31 -9.56
C TYR A 33 8.01 -0.76 -8.41
N GLN A 34 7.39 -0.67 -7.25
CA GLN A 34 8.02 -0.36 -5.98
C GLN A 34 7.54 -1.36 -4.94
N THR A 35 8.49 -1.89 -4.17
CA THR A 35 8.22 -2.64 -2.95
C THR A 35 8.67 -1.81 -1.75
N THR A 36 7.76 -1.55 -0.82
CA THR A 36 8.09 -0.85 0.42
C THR A 36 7.91 -1.82 1.58
N ARG A 37 8.93 -1.89 2.46
CA ARG A 37 8.87 -2.57 3.76
C ARG A 37 8.99 -1.52 4.84
N ILE A 38 7.96 -1.41 5.67
CA ILE A 38 7.85 -0.35 6.66
C ILE A 38 7.92 -0.98 8.03
N GLN A 39 8.90 -0.54 8.83
CA GLN A 39 9.04 -0.94 10.22
C GLN A 39 8.84 0.28 11.12
N GLY A 40 8.01 0.13 12.14
CA GLY A 40 7.78 1.13 13.16
C GLY A 40 6.67 2.09 12.74
N TYR A 41 5.53 1.98 13.42
CA TYR A 41 4.49 2.99 13.34
C TYR A 41 4.60 3.84 14.59
N THR A 42 4.84 5.12 14.40
CA THR A 42 4.56 6.09 15.44
C THR A 42 3.05 6.13 15.62
N LYS A 43 2.60 6.01 16.88
CA LYS A 43 1.22 6.25 17.30
C LYS A 43 0.93 7.74 17.10
N TYR A 44 0.80 8.20 15.84
CA TYR A 44 0.59 9.62 15.59
C TYR A 44 -0.87 9.99 15.81
N GLU A 45 -1.01 10.76 16.88
CA GLU A 45 -2.05 11.72 17.22
C GLU A 45 -2.73 12.36 16.01
N ASN A 46 -4.06 12.45 16.10
CA ASN A 46 -4.96 13.45 15.50
C ASN A 46 -4.35 14.41 14.45
N LEU A 47 -4.20 13.95 13.21
CA LEU A 47 -4.09 14.85 12.06
C LEU A 47 -5.48 15.13 11.46
N CYS A 48 -6.32 15.79 12.24
CA CYS A 48 -7.38 16.65 11.74
C CYS A 48 -7.02 18.07 12.17
N VAL A 49 -6.42 18.85 11.27
CA VAL A 49 -6.11 20.26 11.52
C VAL A 49 -7.42 21.05 11.55
N ALA A 50 -7.79 21.54 12.73
CA ALA A 50 -8.50 22.80 12.88
C ALA A 50 -7.58 23.77 13.65
N PRO A 51 -7.54 25.07 13.32
CA PRO A 51 -6.59 25.98 13.93
C PRO A 51 -7.14 26.55 15.24
N SER A 52 -6.61 26.13 16.38
CA SER A 52 -6.45 27.02 17.55
C SER A 52 -5.65 26.41 18.71
N SER A 53 -4.64 27.20 19.12
CA SER A 53 -4.06 27.37 20.47
C SER A 53 -3.59 26.16 21.31
N SER A 54 -2.26 26.10 21.46
CA SER A 54 -1.46 25.83 22.68
C SER A 54 -1.94 24.78 23.71
N THR A 55 -1.12 23.76 23.97
CA THR A 55 -0.26 23.59 25.18
C THR A 55 0.53 22.27 25.05
N VAL A 56 1.79 22.26 25.48
CA VAL A 56 2.72 21.11 25.43
C VAL A 56 2.35 20.06 26.49
N SER A 57 2.34 18.78 26.12
CA SER A 57 2.61 17.67 27.03
C SER A 57 3.41 16.59 26.33
N SER A 58 4.69 16.53 26.66
CA SER A 58 5.60 15.42 26.36
C SER A 58 5.20 14.21 27.20
N GLU A 59 4.42 13.30 26.62
CA GLU A 59 4.19 11.97 27.17
C GLU A 59 4.74 10.91 26.21
N SER A 60 5.39 9.92 26.80
CA SER A 60 6.25 8.91 26.18
C SER A 60 5.64 8.25 24.95
N SER A 61 6.34 8.37 23.82
CA SER A 61 6.05 7.62 22.60
C SER A 61 6.18 6.12 22.86
N ASP A 62 5.09 5.48 23.25
CA ASP A 62 4.98 4.02 23.24
C ASP A 62 5.05 3.56 21.78
N VAL A 63 6.26 3.31 21.31
CA VAL A 63 6.53 2.66 20.05
C VAL A 63 5.87 1.30 20.12
N VAL A 64 4.72 1.14 19.47
CA VAL A 64 4.14 -0.18 19.22
C VAL A 64 5.25 -0.97 18.54
N ASN A 65 5.70 -2.07 19.16
CA ASN A 65 6.78 -2.91 18.63
C ASN A 65 6.63 -3.03 17.12
N ALA A 66 7.64 -2.54 16.40
CA ALA A 66 7.63 -2.24 14.98
C ALA A 66 7.29 -3.48 14.13
N GLU A 67 6.01 -3.75 13.90
CA GLU A 67 5.60 -4.82 13.01
C GLU A 67 5.74 -4.38 11.54
N GLU A 68 6.27 -5.27 10.70
CA GLU A 68 6.58 -4.95 9.31
C GLU A 68 5.30 -4.91 8.46
N LEU A 69 5.14 -3.86 7.63
CA LEU A 69 4.15 -3.79 6.55
C LEU A 69 4.87 -3.90 5.23
N SER A 70 4.50 -4.90 4.44
CA SER A 70 4.95 -5.06 3.06
C SER A 70 3.88 -4.56 2.10
N VAL A 71 4.29 -3.73 1.15
CA VAL A 71 3.45 -3.23 0.08
C VAL A 71 4.17 -3.43 -1.24
N VAL A 72 3.48 -3.96 -2.25
CA VAL A 72 3.89 -3.84 -3.66
C VAL A 72 2.95 -2.90 -4.37
N MET A 73 3.53 -2.04 -5.19
CA MET A 73 2.82 -1.16 -6.10
C MET A 73 3.44 -1.34 -7.48
N VAL A 74 2.61 -1.62 -8.48
CA VAL A 74 3.07 -1.80 -9.86
C VAL A 74 2.25 -0.90 -10.77
N ALA A 75 2.93 -0.19 -11.66
CA ALA A 75 2.29 0.59 -12.70
C ALA A 75 2.28 -0.19 -14.02
N PHE A 76 1.12 -0.22 -14.66
CA PHE A 76 0.92 -0.80 -15.98
C PHE A 76 0.24 0.19 -16.91
N LYS A 77 0.60 0.14 -18.19
CA LYS A 77 -0.19 0.73 -19.25
C LYS A 77 -1.12 -0.33 -19.83
N ILE A 78 -2.42 -0.12 -19.72
CA ILE A 78 -3.43 -0.97 -20.36
C ILE A 78 -3.49 -0.65 -21.85
N LEU A 79 -3.27 -1.66 -22.69
CA LEU A 79 -3.07 -1.47 -24.13
C LEU A 79 -4.39 -1.29 -24.90
N LYS A 80 -5.50 -1.83 -24.37
CA LYS A 80 -6.83 -1.78 -25.00
C LYS A 80 -7.94 -1.83 -23.94
N PRO A 81 -9.10 -1.19 -24.16
CA PRO A 81 -9.45 -0.35 -25.32
C PRO A 81 -8.92 1.10 -25.23
N PHE A 82 -8.58 1.58 -24.04
CA PHE A 82 -8.11 2.95 -23.83
C PHE A 82 -6.70 2.87 -23.24
N ASN A 83 -5.72 3.49 -23.90
CA ASN A 83 -4.32 3.53 -23.45
C ASN A 83 -4.22 4.27 -22.11
N HIS A 84 -4.48 3.55 -21.01
CA HIS A 84 -4.66 4.11 -19.69
C HIS A 84 -3.66 3.51 -18.71
N VAL A 85 -3.09 4.33 -17.83
CA VAL A 85 -2.17 3.84 -16.80
C VAL A 85 -2.96 3.46 -15.56
N VAL A 86 -2.69 2.28 -15.05
CA VAL A 86 -3.25 1.77 -13.80
C VAL A 86 -2.12 1.39 -12.85
N ILE A 87 -2.27 1.77 -11.59
CA ILE A 87 -1.44 1.32 -10.48
C ILE A 87 -2.21 0.20 -9.78
N ILE A 88 -1.58 -0.97 -9.67
CA ILE A 88 -2.05 -2.08 -8.85
C ILE A 88 -1.21 -2.11 -7.59
N ALA A 89 -1.85 -1.93 -6.43
CA ALA A 89 -1.21 -2.05 -5.14
C ALA A 89 -1.74 -3.28 -4.41
N SER A 90 -0.87 -4.02 -3.73
CA SER A 90 -1.24 -5.16 -2.89
C SER A 90 -0.48 -5.12 -1.57
N SER A 91 -1.18 -5.42 -0.48
CA SER A 91 -0.59 -5.51 0.85
C SER A 91 -1.33 -6.55 1.72
N HIS A 92 -0.64 -7.04 2.75
CA HIS A 92 -1.21 -7.91 3.77
C HIS A 92 -1.11 -7.18 5.11
N LEU A 93 -2.25 -6.74 5.65
CA LEU A 93 -2.27 -6.12 6.98
C LEU A 93 -2.21 -7.20 8.04
N LYS A 94 -1.72 -6.84 9.21
CA LYS A 94 -1.49 -7.81 10.27
C LYS A 94 -2.79 -8.46 10.76
N SER A 95 -2.77 -9.79 10.95
CA SER A 95 -3.85 -10.56 11.60
C SER A 95 -3.58 -10.81 13.10
N GLY A 96 -4.48 -10.38 14.01
CA GLY A 96 -4.38 -10.73 15.45
C GLY A 96 -5.56 -10.24 16.31
N LYS A 97 -5.41 -10.31 17.65
CA LYS A 97 -6.52 -10.08 18.59
C LYS A 97 -7.05 -8.64 18.53
N PRO A 98 -8.39 -8.45 18.50
CA PRO A 98 -9.04 -7.20 18.11
C PRO A 98 -8.87 -6.03 19.11
N ASP A 99 -8.51 -6.28 20.36
CA ASP A 99 -8.54 -5.27 21.42
C ASP A 99 -7.32 -4.30 21.42
N ARG A 100 -6.24 -4.61 20.70
CA ARG A 100 -5.03 -3.76 20.64
C ARG A 100 -4.51 -3.46 19.23
N TRP A 101 -5.07 -4.09 18.20
CA TRP A 101 -4.48 -4.10 16.85
C TRP A 101 -5.25 -3.26 15.84
N ASP A 102 -6.38 -2.68 16.22
CA ASP A 102 -7.13 -1.76 15.36
C ASP A 102 -6.36 -0.46 15.12
N ASP A 103 -5.72 0.09 16.16
CA ASP A 103 -4.82 1.24 16.03
C ASP A 103 -3.61 0.92 15.14
N LEU A 104 -3.06 -0.30 15.26
CA LEU A 104 -1.95 -0.77 14.42
C LEU A 104 -2.39 -0.86 12.96
N LYS A 105 -3.52 -1.50 12.67
CA LYS A 105 -4.06 -1.60 11.31
C LYS A 105 -4.40 -0.23 10.73
N LEU A 106 -4.95 0.68 11.55
CA LEU A 106 -5.22 2.05 11.13
C LEU A 106 -3.92 2.79 10.78
N ALA A 107 -2.87 2.65 11.59
CA ALA A 107 -1.56 3.21 11.29
C ALA A 107 -0.98 2.60 10.00
N GLN A 108 -1.07 1.28 9.83
CA GLN A 108 -0.64 0.59 8.61
C GLN A 108 -1.38 1.10 7.36
N VAL A 109 -2.69 1.26 7.43
CA VAL A 109 -3.50 1.80 6.32
C VAL A 109 -3.10 3.24 6.02
N LYS A 110 -2.91 4.10 7.03
CA LYS A 110 -2.46 5.47 6.81
C LYS A 110 -1.13 5.51 6.08
N THR A 111 -0.17 4.71 6.53
CA THR A 111 1.14 4.66 5.88
C THR A 111 1.06 4.09 4.46
N LEU A 112 0.29 3.02 4.25
CA LEU A 112 0.00 2.47 2.92
C LEU A 112 -0.57 3.55 1.98
N MET A 113 -1.53 4.34 2.45
CA MET A 113 -2.13 5.41 1.65
C MET A 113 -1.15 6.53 1.32
N THR A 114 -0.25 6.90 2.24
CA THR A 114 0.82 7.86 2.00
C THR A 114 1.79 7.36 0.92
N GLU A 115 2.28 6.13 1.05
CA GLU A 115 3.17 5.50 0.06
C GLU A 115 2.51 5.42 -1.32
N LEU A 116 1.23 5.03 -1.36
CA LEU A 116 0.46 4.94 -2.59
C LEU A 116 0.25 6.30 -3.25
N ALA A 117 0.04 7.36 -2.46
CA ALA A 117 -0.05 8.72 -2.98
C ALA A 117 1.28 9.18 -3.58
N SER A 118 2.40 8.97 -2.89
CA SER A 118 3.73 9.29 -3.41
C SER A 118 4.08 8.50 -4.68
N PHE A 119 3.79 7.19 -4.71
CA PHE A 119 3.98 6.40 -5.92
C PHE A 119 3.10 6.89 -7.07
N LYS A 120 1.85 7.26 -6.79
CA LYS A 120 0.94 7.84 -7.79
C LYS A 120 1.50 9.12 -8.40
N GLU A 121 2.09 10.01 -7.60
CA GLU A 121 2.73 11.24 -8.09
C GLU A 121 3.92 10.93 -9.01
N ILE A 122 4.78 9.99 -8.63
CA ILE A 122 5.92 9.53 -9.44
C ILE A 122 5.44 8.99 -10.79
N ILE A 123 4.44 8.12 -10.79
CA ILE A 123 3.89 7.55 -12.03
C ILE A 123 3.20 8.62 -12.87
N SER A 124 2.50 9.56 -12.24
CA SER A 124 1.86 10.67 -12.96
C SER A 124 2.90 11.52 -13.70
N ALA A 125 4.01 11.85 -13.04
CA ALA A 125 5.11 12.59 -13.65
C ALA A 125 5.80 11.79 -14.77
N LEU A 126 6.05 10.49 -14.55
CA LEU A 126 6.72 9.61 -15.52
C LEU A 126 5.89 9.42 -16.81
N THR A 127 4.57 9.36 -16.67
CA THR A 127 3.67 8.99 -17.77
C THR A 127 2.88 10.17 -18.33
N ASN A 128 3.00 11.35 -17.72
CA ASN A 128 2.21 12.55 -18.02
C ASN A 128 0.69 12.26 -18.06
N CYS A 129 0.21 11.44 -17.12
CA CYS A 129 -1.20 11.06 -17.00
C CYS A 129 -1.65 11.04 -15.54
N SER A 130 -2.96 10.95 -15.31
CA SER A 130 -3.52 10.70 -13.97
C SER A 130 -3.89 9.21 -13.86
N PRO A 131 -3.05 8.37 -13.25
CA PRO A 131 -3.27 6.94 -13.22
C PRO A 131 -4.45 6.57 -12.30
N SER A 132 -5.23 5.58 -12.70
CA SER A 132 -6.20 4.93 -11.80
C SER A 132 -5.47 4.02 -10.83
N VAL A 133 -6.06 3.81 -9.66
CA VAL A 133 -5.47 2.98 -8.60
C VAL A 133 -6.43 1.85 -8.26
N ILE A 134 -5.92 0.62 -8.22
CA ILE A 134 -6.60 -0.56 -7.68
C ILE A 134 -5.78 -1.01 -6.48
N LEU A 135 -6.37 -0.92 -5.30
CA LEU A 135 -5.77 -1.41 -4.07
C LEU A 135 -6.45 -2.73 -3.67
N ALA A 136 -5.66 -3.80 -3.65
CA ALA A 136 -6.07 -5.13 -3.23
C ALA A 136 -5.29 -5.56 -1.98
N GLY A 137 -5.75 -6.61 -1.31
CA GLY A 137 -5.07 -7.13 -0.14
C GLY A 137 -6.00 -7.80 0.85
N ASP A 138 -5.40 -8.45 1.84
CA ASP A 138 -6.09 -8.88 3.05
C ASP A 138 -5.86 -7.82 4.13
N PHE A 139 -6.88 -6.99 4.35
CA PHE A 139 -6.81 -5.93 5.34
C PHE A 139 -7.08 -6.42 6.77
N ASN A 140 -7.37 -7.71 6.96
CA ASN A 140 -7.70 -8.30 8.26
C ASN A 140 -8.73 -7.48 9.06
N SER A 141 -9.64 -6.82 8.35
CA SER A 141 -10.60 -5.86 8.89
C SER A 141 -11.98 -6.17 8.33
N LYS A 142 -13.02 -6.00 9.15
CA LYS A 142 -14.40 -6.16 8.72
C LYS A 142 -14.96 -4.80 8.28
N PRO A 143 -15.83 -4.75 7.25
CA PRO A 143 -16.61 -3.55 7.03
C PRO A 143 -17.48 -3.29 8.26
N TYR A 144 -17.57 -2.02 8.67
CA TYR A 144 -18.61 -1.59 9.59
C TYR A 144 -19.91 -1.53 8.80
N VAL A 145 -20.91 -2.29 9.26
CA VAL A 145 -22.27 -2.36 8.67
C VAL A 145 -23.21 -1.55 9.55
#